data_AF-A0A6I0ELA4-F1
#
_entry.id   AF-A0A6I0ELA4-F1
#
_cell.length_a   1.000
_cell.length_b   1.000
_cell.length_c   1.000
_cell.angle_alpha   90.00
_cell.angle_beta   90.00
_cell.angle_gamma   90.00
#
_symmetry.space_group_name_H-M   'P 1'
#
loop_
_entity.id
_entity.type
_entity.pdbx_description
1 polymer ?
#
loop_
_entity_poly.entity_id
_entity_poly.type
_entity_poly.pdbx_seq_one_letter_code
_entity_poly.pdbx_strand_id
1 'polypeptide(L)' 'MRLNPPTIAIFLISLTLAILALVTKLGFVGVPRYLPHQEFWLAITAYITLMVGNLVRGV' A
#
# COMPACT_ATOMS: atom_id res chain seq x y z
N MET A 1 -24.16 8.70 4.63
CA MET A 1 -22.87 8.94 3.95
C MET A 1 -22.74 7.92 2.84
N ARG A 2 -22.77 8.35 1.58
CA ARG A 2 -22.72 7.46 0.41
C ARG A 2 -21.25 7.22 0.08
N LEU A 3 -20.69 6.16 0.63
CA LEU A 3 -19.30 5.75 0.40
C LEU A 3 -19.19 5.22 -1.03
N ASN A 4 -18.72 6.05 -1.96
CA ASN A 4 -18.41 5.58 -3.30
C ASN A 4 -17.10 4.77 -3.21
N PRO A 5 -17.08 3.52 -3.73
CA PRO A 5 -15.88 2.69 -3.66
C PRO A 5 -14.70 3.37 -4.36
N PRO A 6 -13.44 3.17 -3.95
CA PRO A 6 -12.25 3.69 -4.64
C PRO A 6 -12.15 3.15 -6.08
N THR A 7 -11.48 3.85 -7.00
CA THR A 7 -11.34 3.38 -8.40
C THR A 7 -10.65 2.03 -8.39
N ILE A 8 -11.13 1.11 -9.23
CA ILE A 8 -10.50 -0.20 -9.40
C ILE A 8 -8.99 -0.03 -9.67
N ALA A 9 -8.60 1.00 -10.44
CA ALA A 9 -7.21 1.37 -10.66
C ALA A 9 -6.44 1.71 -9.36
N ILE A 10 -6.98 2.55 -8.47
CA ILE A 10 -6.29 2.92 -7.22
C ILE A 10 -6.25 1.74 -6.25
N PHE A 11 -7.33 0.97 -6.18
CA PHE A 11 -7.36 -0.27 -5.41
C PHE A 11 -6.26 -1.23 -5.86
N LEU A 12 -6.13 -1.48 -7.17
CA LEU A 12 -5.09 -2.35 -7.72
C LEU A 12 -3.67 -1.83 -7.42
N ILE A 13 -3.41 -0.53 -7.58
CA ILE A 13 -2.10 0.07 -7.26
C ILE A 13 -1.74 -0.13 -5.79
N SER A 14 -2.68 0.16 -4.89
CA SER A 14 -2.47 0.00 -3.45
C SER A 14 -2.30 -1.48 -3.05
N LEU A 15 -3.03 -2.39 -3.70
CA LEU A 15 -2.91 -3.83 -3.50
C LEU A 15 -1.52 -4.33 -3.93
N THR A 16 -1.02 -3.88 -5.08
CA THR A 16 0.34 -4.21 -5.54
C THR A 16 1.40 -3.72 -4.55
N LEU A 17 1.29 -2.48 -4.07
CA LEU A 17 2.21 -1.94 -3.06
C LEU A 17 2.16 -2.73 -1.74
N ALA A 18 0.96 -3.12 -1.29
CA ALA A 18 0.78 -3.93 -0.09
C ALA A 18 1.38 -5.34 -0.24
N ILE A 19 1.21 -5.96 -1.41
CA ILE A 19 1.81 -7.28 -1.71
C ILE A 19 3.33 -7.18 -1.72
N LEU A 20 3.90 -6.14 -2.34
CA LEU A 20 5.35 -5.93 -2.32
C LEU A 20 5.88 -5.78 -0.88
N ALA A 21 5.17 -5.06 -0.01
CA ALA A 21 5.53 -4.91 1.39
C ALA A 21 5.56 -6.26 2.12
N LEU A 22 4.54 -7.09 1.89
CA LEU A 22 4.44 -8.44 2.43
C LEU A 22 5.57 -9.35 1.95
N VAL A 23 5.89 -9.32 0.66
CA VAL A 23 6.97 -10.13 0.06
C VAL A 23 8.32 -9.74 0.64
N THR A 24 8.58 -8.44 0.84
CA THR A 24 9.81 -7.96 1.48
C THR A 24 9.88 -8.36 2.96
N LYS A 25 8.75 -8.35 3.69
CA LYS A 25 8.68 -8.74 5.10
C LYS A 25 8.85 -10.24 5.32
N LEU A 26 8.28 -11.07 4.44
CA LEU A 26 8.41 -12.53 4.54
C LEU A 26 9.82 -13.04 4.19
N GLY A 27 10.75 -12.15 3.80
CA GLY A 27 12.13 -12.51 3.49
C GLY A 27 12.27 -13.25 2.16
N PHE A 28 11.25 -13.24 1.30
CA PHE A 28 11.33 -13.78 -0.07
C PHE A 28 12.31 -13.00 -0.94
N VAL A 29 12.63 -11.77 -0.56
CA VAL A 29 13.65 -10.93 -1.18
C VAL A 29 14.65 -10.55 -0.09
N GLY A 30 15.93 -10.83 -0.33
CA GLY A 30 17.01 -10.45 0.58
C GLY A 30 17.18 -8.92 0.62
N VAL A 31 16.40 -8.27 1.47
CA VAL A 31 16.52 -6.82 1.69
C VAL A 31 17.76 -6.56 2.55
N PRO A 32 18.70 -5.73 2.09
CA PRO A 32 19.90 -5.45 2.85
C PRO A 32 19.58 -4.78 4.19
N ARG A 33 20.15 -5.32 5.27
CA ARG A 33 19.83 -4.98 6.68
C ARG A 33 20.12 -3.54 7.09
N TYR A 34 20.74 -2.75 6.21
CA TYR A 34 21.05 -1.32 6.38
C TYR A 34 19.85 -0.40 6.10
N LEU A 35 18.74 -0.94 5.57
CA LEU A 35 17.46 -0.22 5.44
C LEU A 35 16.45 -0.75 6.47
N PRO A 36 16.59 -0.38 7.76
CA PRO A 36 15.72 -0.87 8.80
C PRO A 36 14.27 -0.43 8.54
N HIS A 37 13.32 -1.36 8.69
CA HIS A 37 11.87 -1.15 8.56
C HIS A 37 11.37 -0.75 7.17
N GLN A 38 12.06 -1.14 6.09
CA GLN A 38 11.65 -0.84 4.72
C GLN A 38 10.24 -1.38 4.40
N GLU A 39 9.87 -2.55 4.91
CA GLU A 39 8.53 -3.10 4.75
C GLU A 39 7.43 -2.25 5.42
N PHE A 40 7.75 -1.56 6.51
CA PHE A 40 6.82 -0.71 7.26
C PHE A 40 6.50 0.55 6.47
N TRP A 41 7.52 1.18 5.90
CA TRP A 41 7.36 2.34 5.03
C TRP A 41 6.57 1.99 3.77
N LEU A 42 6.85 0.84 3.15
CA LEU A 42 6.12 0.39 1.98
C LEU A 42 4.63 0.14 2.30
N ALA A 43 4.32 -0.51 3.43
CA ALA A 43 2.95 -0.73 3.89
C ALA A 43 2.21 0.59 4.19
N ILE A 44 2.90 1.56 4.80
CA ILE A 44 2.35 2.91 5.05
C ILE A 44 2.00 3.60 3.74
N THR A 45 2.89 3.56 2.73
CA THR A 45 2.62 4.20 1.44
C THR A 45 1.43 3.54 0.72
N ALA A 46 1.29 2.21 0.80
CA ALA A 46 0.14 1.50 0.26
C ALA A 46 -1.17 1.93 0.93
N TYR A 47 -1.16 2.02 2.27
CA TYR A 47 -2.31 2.46 3.06
C TYR A 47 -2.71 3.91 2.73
N ILE A 48 -1.74 4.83 2.70
CA ILE A 48 -1.99 6.25 2.38
C ILE A 48 -2.55 6.38 0.96
N THR A 49 -2.02 5.63 0.00
CA THR A 49 -2.51 5.66 -1.39
C THR A 49 -3.96 5.19 -1.49
N LEU A 50 -4.31 4.09 -0.81
CA LEU A 50 -5.68 3.60 -0.72
C LEU A 50 -6.60 4.63 -0.04
N MET A 51 -6.14 5.19 1.08
CA MET A 51 -6.89 6.17 1.88
C MET A 51 -7.18 7.43 1.07
N VAL A 52 -6.17 7.99 0.38
CA VAL A 52 -6.33 9.15 -0.50
C VAL A 52 -7.28 8.82 -1.65
N GLY A 53 -7.16 7.65 -2.27
CA GLY A 53 -8.08 7.21 -3.31
C GLY A 53 -9.54 7.09 -2.85
N ASN A 54 -9.75 6.69 -1.60
CA ASN A 54 -11.07 6.62 -0.98
C ASN A 54 -11.59 8.03 -0.60
N LEU A 55 -10.72 8.93 -0.14
CA LEU A 55 -11.07 10.31 0.23
C LEU A 55 -11.42 11.17 -1.00
N VAL A 56 -10.62 11.08 -2.07
CA VAL A 56 -10.83 11.86 -3.32
C VAL A 56 -12.11 11.44 -4.05
N ARG A 57 -12.58 10.20 -3.89
CA ARG A 57 -13.89 9.74 -4.39
C ARG A 57 -15.03 9.86 -3.39
N GLY A 58 -14.70 10.16 -2.13
CA GLY A 58 -15.63 10.32 -1.01
C GLY A 58 -16.19 11.73 -0.85
N VAL A 59 -15.72 12.69 -1.66
CA VAL A 59 -16.36 13.99 -1.95
C VAL A 59 -16.98 13.92 -3.34
#